data_AF-A0A2P8HK99-F1
#
_entry.id   AF-A0A2P8HK99-F1
#
_cell.length_a   1.000
_cell.length_b   1.000
_cell.length_c   1.000
_cell.angle_alpha   90.00
_cell.angle_beta   90.00
_cell.angle_gamma   90.00
#
_symmetry.space_group_name_H-M   'P 1'
#
loop_
_entity.id
_entity.type
_entity.pdbx_description
1 polymer ?
#
loop_
_entity_poly.entity_id
_entity_poly.type
_entity_poly.pdbx_seq_one_letter_code
_entity_poly.pdbx_strand_id
1 'polypeptide(L)'
;MKTLEEFNAFVEIKLNSDLEQLERQRQAGKNWMRWLWAGSILFVVVFAVGMFRYSMQAAQQSSEAAAGSGNQIFLILGIVLLFTAGSYGLRYFMMRQKGAGEATDYKQDFKNKVVRPIIAFINPEYTYQPINHASYEEFTESGLFSKKSYVINGNDQVYGKMGEMNFQFCDLTVTHMPVLTLRGQGPDIVFSGSYFIGQFPRYFSTPVYIISRNTTTENLFSSTHSDSGFIETWNLGKKVLPADSNFNKSFMVYSQDTTEAQQLLTPALMEKIQALQERSQAKLFISFYNNRIYVGISHGLDYFEISLNKSLSDRQMLKDYYLDFMSLLQLAEDLKQNVSIWTTTAFSRS
;
A
#
# COMPACT_ATOMS: atom_id res chain seq x y z
N MET A 1 2.54 -14.68 22.29
CA MET A 1 2.56 -13.48 21.42
C MET A 1 2.46 -12.24 22.31
N LYS A 2 3.13 -11.14 21.95
CA LYS A 2 3.14 -9.92 22.77
C LYS A 2 1.78 -9.20 22.75
N THR A 3 1.40 -8.54 23.84
CA THR A 3 0.09 -7.88 23.96
C THR A 3 0.11 -6.47 23.39
N LEU A 4 -1.08 -5.89 23.15
CA LEU A 4 -1.20 -4.49 22.72
C LEU A 4 -0.70 -3.51 23.80
N GLU A 5 -0.85 -3.85 25.09
CA GLU A 5 -0.34 -3.05 26.20
C GLU A 5 1.19 -3.00 26.20
N GLU A 6 1.84 -4.16 26.01
CA GLU A 6 3.30 -4.25 25.88
C GLU A 6 3.80 -3.45 24.68
N PHE A 7 3.07 -3.50 23.56
CA PHE A 7 3.39 -2.72 22.37
C PHE A 7 3.28 -1.21 22.62
N ASN A 8 2.20 -0.75 23.28
CA ASN A 8 2.02 0.66 23.61
C ASN A 8 3.14 1.17 24.53
N ALA A 9 3.50 0.38 25.55
CA ALA A 9 4.61 0.69 26.45
C ALA A 9 5.96 0.74 25.70
N PHE A 10 6.18 -0.17 24.75
CA PHE A 10 7.37 -0.16 23.91
C PHE A 10 7.46 1.10 23.03
N VAL A 11 6.35 1.48 22.39
CA VAL A 11 6.29 2.69 21.56
C VAL A 11 6.57 3.94 22.40
N GLU A 12 6.01 4.01 23.60
CA GLU A 12 6.19 5.14 24.50
C GLU A 12 7.62 5.24 25.07
N ILE A 13 8.19 4.13 25.53
CA ILE A 13 9.49 4.13 26.20
C ILE A 13 10.64 4.20 25.19
N LYS A 14 10.56 3.43 24.09
CA LYS A 14 11.70 3.22 23.19
C LYS A 14 11.62 4.03 21.90
N LEU A 15 10.42 4.28 21.38
CA LEU A 15 10.26 4.94 20.08
C LEU A 15 9.90 6.42 20.18
N ASN A 16 9.46 6.91 21.34
CA ASN A 16 8.96 8.28 21.44
C ASN A 16 10.01 9.33 21.05
N SER A 17 11.27 9.18 21.46
CA SER A 17 12.35 10.10 21.08
C SER A 17 12.60 10.13 19.57
N ASP A 18 12.57 8.97 18.93
CA ASP A 18 12.80 8.83 17.49
C ASP A 18 11.60 9.38 16.71
N LEU A 19 10.38 9.11 17.18
CA LEU A 19 9.15 9.68 16.61
C LEU A 19 9.12 11.21 16.71
N GLU A 20 9.54 11.80 17.83
CA GLU A 20 9.67 13.26 17.99
C GLU A 20 10.79 13.84 17.10
N GLN A 21 11.89 13.12 16.90
CA GLN A 21 12.93 13.53 15.96
C GLN A 21 12.42 13.51 14.52
N LEU A 22 11.72 12.43 14.13
CA LEU A 22 11.12 12.26 12.82
C LEU A 22 10.06 13.34 12.56
N GLU A 23 9.21 13.66 13.55
CA GLU A 23 8.21 14.72 13.43
C GLU A 23 8.86 16.11 13.23
N ARG A 24 10.01 16.37 13.87
CA ARG A 24 10.80 17.59 13.61
C ARG A 24 11.39 17.60 12.20
N GLN A 25 11.97 16.48 11.74
CA GLN A 25 12.46 16.34 10.37
C GLN A 25 11.33 16.53 9.35
N ARG A 26 10.14 15.98 9.62
CA ARG A 26 8.93 16.17 8.79
C ARG A 26 8.55 17.64 8.68
N GLN A 27 8.51 18.36 9.80
CA GLN A 27 8.17 19.79 9.82
C GLN A 27 9.22 20.62 9.10
N ALA A 28 10.51 20.33 9.27
CA ALA A 28 11.60 20.97 8.56
C ALA A 28 11.49 20.74 7.04
N GLY A 29 11.32 19.49 6.60
CA GLY A 29 11.10 19.14 5.19
C GLY A 29 9.84 19.77 4.60
N LYS A 30 8.73 19.82 5.36
CA LYS A 30 7.49 20.50 4.94
C LYS A 30 7.69 22.00 4.79
N ASN A 31 8.36 22.64 5.74
CA ASN A 31 8.64 24.08 5.68
C ASN A 31 9.62 24.40 4.54
N TRP A 32 10.62 23.56 4.32
CA TRP A 32 11.52 23.65 3.18
C TRP A 32 10.77 23.61 1.86
N MET A 33 9.87 22.63 1.69
CA MET A 33 9.01 22.51 0.52
C MET A 33 8.11 23.75 0.34
N ARG A 34 7.55 24.29 1.43
CA ARG A 34 6.76 25.53 1.38
C ARG A 34 7.57 26.73 0.90
N TRP A 35 8.79 26.91 1.40
CA TRP A 35 9.69 27.99 0.97
C TRP A 35 10.13 27.84 -0.49
N LEU A 36 10.39 26.61 -0.94
CA LEU A 36 10.63 26.27 -2.35
C LEU A 36 9.49 26.74 -3.25
N TRP A 37 8.25 26.39 -2.89
CA TRP A 37 7.06 26.82 -3.64
C TRP A 37 6.85 28.33 -3.57
N ALA A 38 6.98 28.93 -2.39
CA ALA A 38 6.83 30.38 -2.21
C ALA A 38 7.86 31.17 -3.02
N GLY A 39 9.13 30.75 -3.04
CA GLY A 39 10.18 31.37 -3.86
C GLY A 39 9.90 31.24 -5.35
N SER A 40 9.45 30.06 -5.79
CA SER A 40 9.07 29.83 -7.19
C SER A 40 7.87 30.69 -7.62
N ILE A 41 6.84 30.77 -6.78
CA ILE A 41 5.65 31.60 -7.03
C ILE A 41 6.01 33.08 -7.02
N LEU A 42 6.79 33.56 -6.04
CA LEU A 42 7.25 34.94 -5.97
C LEU A 42 7.98 35.34 -7.26
N PHE A 43 8.84 34.46 -7.76
CA PHE A 43 9.57 34.70 -9.00
C PHE A 43 8.63 34.85 -10.22
N VAL A 44 7.57 34.03 -10.31
CA VAL A 44 6.53 34.12 -11.35
C VAL A 44 5.68 35.39 -11.19
N VAL A 45 5.35 35.80 -9.96
CA VAL A 45 4.58 37.02 -9.70
C VAL A 45 5.38 38.26 -10.08
N VAL A 46 6.66 38.33 -9.69
CA VAL A 46 7.56 39.44 -10.07
C VAL A 46 7.68 39.52 -11.59
N PHE A 47 7.80 38.39 -12.28
CA PHE A 47 7.78 38.32 -13.74
C PHE A 47 6.50 38.91 -14.34
N ALA A 48 5.33 38.44 -13.86
CA ALA A 48 4.04 38.87 -14.37
C ALA A 48 3.80 40.38 -14.14
N VAL A 49 4.18 40.91 -12.98
CA VAL A 49 4.09 42.35 -12.68
C VAL A 49 5.03 43.15 -13.58
N GLY A 50 6.27 42.69 -13.79
CA GLY A 50 7.22 43.34 -14.70
C GLY A 50 6.70 43.38 -16.14
N MET A 51 6.15 42.26 -16.62
CA MET A 51 5.50 42.16 -17.94
C MET A 51 4.31 43.12 -18.07
N PHE A 52 3.45 43.19 -17.05
CA PHE A 52 2.30 44.08 -17.04
C PHE A 52 2.70 45.57 -17.05
N ARG A 53 3.74 45.94 -16.28
CA ARG A 53 4.29 47.31 -16.29
C ARG A 53 4.88 47.67 -17.65
N TYR A 54 5.64 46.75 -18.25
CA TYR A 54 6.22 46.94 -19.58
C TYR A 54 5.12 47.10 -20.65
N SER A 55 4.07 46.26 -20.62
CA SER A 55 2.96 46.38 -21.56
C SER A 55 2.18 47.69 -21.39
N MET A 56 1.96 48.14 -20.15
CA MET A 56 1.29 49.43 -19.88
C MET A 56 2.13 50.61 -20.37
N GLN A 57 3.44 50.58 -20.17
CA GLN A 57 4.35 51.64 -20.61
C GLN A 57 4.46 51.67 -22.15
N ALA A 58 4.51 50.51 -22.79
CA ALA A 58 4.44 50.39 -24.25
C ALA A 58 3.11 50.92 -24.81
N ALA A 59 1.99 50.63 -24.15
CA ALA A 59 0.67 51.16 -24.53
C ALA A 59 0.53 52.67 -24.34
N GLN A 60 1.32 53.28 -23.45
CA GLN A 60 1.33 54.71 -23.20
C GLN A 60 2.26 55.47 -24.17
N GLN A 61 3.25 54.79 -24.75
CA GLN A 61 4.16 55.32 -25.78
C GLN A 61 3.66 55.12 -27.23
N SER A 62 2.62 54.32 -27.45
CA SER A 62 2.04 54.09 -28.78
C SER A 62 1.15 55.24 -29.26
N SER A 63 1.70 56.45 -29.29
CA SER A 63 1.17 57.58 -30.08
C SER A 63 1.85 57.69 -31.44
N GLU A 64 3.05 57.13 -31.65
CA GLU A 64 3.73 57.18 -32.95
C GLU A 64 4.58 55.91 -33.19
N ALA A 65 4.58 55.44 -34.45
CA ALA A 65 5.33 54.33 -35.02
C ALA A 65 4.77 52.89 -34.86
N ALA A 66 3.90 52.53 -35.80
CA ALA A 66 3.60 51.15 -36.19
C ALA A 66 4.75 50.55 -37.02
N ALA A 67 5.82 50.07 -36.39
CA ALA A 67 6.81 49.21 -37.04
C ALA A 67 7.60 48.40 -35.99
N GLY A 68 7.29 47.10 -35.83
CA GLY A 68 8.14 46.19 -35.05
C GLY A 68 7.45 45.16 -34.15
N SER A 69 6.28 44.63 -34.54
CA SER A 69 5.60 43.58 -33.74
C SER A 69 6.45 42.32 -33.54
N GLY A 70 7.29 41.94 -34.52
CA GLY A 70 8.17 40.77 -34.44
C GLY A 70 9.24 40.89 -33.35
N ASN A 71 9.89 42.05 -33.22
CA ASN A 71 10.99 42.23 -32.25
C ASN A 71 10.49 42.21 -30.80
N GLN A 72 9.26 42.67 -30.56
CA GLN A 72 8.60 42.60 -29.25
C GLN A 72 8.25 41.16 -28.86
N ILE A 73 7.76 40.34 -29.80
CA ILE A 73 7.43 38.93 -29.53
C ILE A 73 8.69 38.13 -29.15
N PHE A 74 9.81 38.33 -29.86
CA PHE A 74 11.08 37.67 -29.53
C PHE A 74 11.64 38.11 -28.17
N LEU A 75 11.45 39.38 -27.79
CA LEU A 75 11.81 39.90 -26.47
C LEU A 75 10.98 39.21 -25.37
N ILE A 76 9.67 39.13 -25.55
CA ILE A 76 8.77 38.45 -24.60
C ILE A 76 9.15 36.97 -24.46
N LEU A 77 9.39 36.27 -25.57
CA LEU A 77 9.83 34.87 -25.56
C LEU A 77 11.17 34.70 -24.85
N GLY A 78 12.12 35.61 -25.08
CA GLY A 78 13.43 35.61 -24.40
C GLY A 78 13.31 35.79 -22.88
N ILE A 79 12.44 36.69 -22.42
CA ILE A 79 12.22 36.92 -20.98
C ILE A 79 11.48 35.71 -20.37
N VAL A 80 10.47 35.14 -21.02
CA VAL A 80 9.81 33.89 -20.57
C VAL A 80 10.83 32.76 -20.42
N LEU A 81 11.72 32.59 -21.41
CA LEU A 81 12.79 31.58 -21.35
C LEU A 81 13.77 31.83 -20.20
N LEU A 82 14.17 33.08 -19.96
CA LEU A 82 15.04 33.42 -18.83
C LEU A 82 14.37 33.17 -17.47
N PHE A 83 13.07 33.43 -17.34
CA PHE A 83 12.35 33.19 -16.08
C PHE A 83 12.04 31.71 -15.85
N THR A 84 11.74 30.95 -16.90
CA THR A 84 11.61 29.49 -16.80
C THR A 84 12.96 28.83 -16.47
N ALA A 85 14.05 29.28 -17.08
CA ALA A 85 15.41 28.83 -16.75
C ALA A 85 15.82 29.26 -15.33
N GLY A 86 15.50 30.49 -14.92
CA GLY A 86 15.79 31.02 -13.58
C GLY A 86 15.03 30.31 -12.46
N SER A 87 13.73 30.04 -12.67
CA SER A 87 12.92 29.24 -11.73
C SER A 87 13.42 27.79 -11.65
N TYR A 88 13.80 27.19 -12.79
CA TYR A 88 14.44 25.88 -12.81
C TYR A 88 15.78 25.88 -12.06
N GLY A 89 16.62 26.91 -12.26
CA GLY A 89 17.90 27.08 -11.58
C GLY A 89 17.75 27.28 -10.07
N LEU A 90 16.80 28.10 -9.64
CA LEU A 90 16.47 28.28 -8.21
C LEU A 90 16.01 26.96 -7.59
N ARG A 91 15.11 26.24 -8.27
CA ARG A 91 14.63 24.92 -7.83
C ARG A 91 15.79 23.92 -7.73
N TYR A 92 16.67 23.87 -8.73
CA TYR A 92 17.84 23.00 -8.74
C TYR A 92 18.80 23.32 -7.60
N PHE A 93 19.10 24.60 -7.38
CA PHE A 93 19.98 25.06 -6.30
C PHE A 93 19.41 24.73 -4.92
N MET A 94 18.12 25.00 -4.70
CA MET A 94 17.45 24.66 -3.45
C MET A 94 17.33 23.14 -3.24
N MET A 95 17.14 22.34 -4.30
CA MET A 95 17.17 20.86 -4.18
C MET A 95 18.56 20.31 -3.84
N ARG A 96 19.64 21.08 -4.04
CA ARG A 96 21.00 20.74 -3.57
C ARG A 96 21.28 21.15 -2.11
N GLN A 97 20.36 21.86 -1.46
CA GLN A 97 20.52 22.23 -0.05
C GLN A 97 20.02 21.15 0.91
N LYS A 98 20.54 21.15 2.14
CA LYS A 98 20.32 20.11 3.16
C LYS A 98 18.84 19.81 3.45
N GLY A 99 17.95 20.80 3.37
CA GLY A 99 16.50 20.60 3.61
C GLY A 99 15.80 19.68 2.60
N ALA A 100 16.36 19.51 1.39
CA ALA A 100 15.87 18.51 0.43
C ALA A 100 16.29 17.08 0.82
N GLY A 101 17.47 16.93 1.44
CA GLY A 101 17.93 15.68 2.04
C GLY A 101 17.01 15.24 3.16
N GLU A 102 16.66 16.14 4.09
CA GLU A 102 15.75 15.84 5.21
C GLU A 102 14.40 15.26 4.78
N ALA A 103 13.83 15.74 3.66
CA ALA A 103 12.57 15.22 3.12
C ALA A 103 12.70 13.79 2.54
N THR A 104 13.87 13.47 1.97
CA THR A 104 14.15 12.18 1.34
C THR A 104 14.56 11.15 2.39
N ASP A 105 15.41 11.57 3.32
CA ASP A 105 15.90 10.79 4.45
C ASP A 105 14.77 10.46 5.43
N TYR A 106 13.77 11.34 5.60
CA TYR A 106 12.65 11.15 6.51
C TYR A 106 11.92 9.81 6.34
N LYS A 107 11.64 9.41 5.08
CA LYS A 107 10.96 8.14 4.79
C LYS A 107 11.83 6.95 5.17
N GLN A 108 13.10 6.98 4.78
CA GLN A 108 14.04 5.91 5.06
C GLN A 108 14.37 5.81 6.56
N ASP A 109 14.50 6.95 7.23
CA ASP A 109 14.71 7.04 8.68
C ASP A 109 13.52 6.45 9.43
N PHE A 110 12.27 6.70 9.01
CA PHE A 110 11.11 6.08 9.63
C PHE A 110 11.12 4.56 9.50
N LYS A 111 11.36 4.02 8.31
CA LYS A 111 11.45 2.57 8.10
C LYS A 111 12.55 1.94 8.99
N ASN A 112 13.68 2.61 9.15
CA ASN A 112 14.81 2.09 9.94
C ASN A 112 14.69 2.31 11.45
N LYS A 113 14.14 3.45 11.90
CA LYS A 113 14.07 3.83 13.33
C LYS A 113 12.74 3.47 13.99
N VAL A 114 11.68 3.23 13.21
CA VAL A 114 10.35 2.89 13.74
C VAL A 114 9.96 1.47 13.34
N VAL A 115 9.86 1.19 12.05
CA VAL A 115 9.35 -0.11 11.57
C VAL A 115 10.28 -1.25 11.98
N ARG A 116 11.59 -1.15 11.69
CA ARG A 116 12.55 -2.21 12.04
C ARG A 116 12.56 -2.53 13.54
N PRO A 117 12.58 -1.55 14.48
CA PRO A 117 12.45 -1.84 15.90
C PRO A 117 11.10 -2.45 16.31
N ILE A 118 9.99 -2.09 15.67
CA ILE A 118 8.69 -2.74 15.90
C ILE A 118 8.75 -4.22 15.54
N ILE A 119 9.31 -4.56 14.38
CA ILE A 119 9.45 -5.96 13.95
C ILE A 119 10.37 -6.73 14.91
N ALA A 120 11.51 -6.15 15.28
CA ALA A 120 12.43 -6.74 16.25
C ALA A 120 11.80 -6.86 17.66
N PHE A 121 10.88 -5.96 18.01
CA PHE A 121 10.09 -6.08 19.23
C PHE A 121 9.15 -7.29 19.16
N ILE A 122 8.47 -7.53 18.04
CA ILE A 122 7.58 -8.69 17.90
C ILE A 122 8.37 -9.99 18.05
N ASN A 123 9.43 -10.14 17.26
CA ASN A 123 10.38 -11.24 17.39
C ASN A 123 11.74 -10.80 16.81
N PRO A 124 12.85 -10.87 17.58
CA PRO A 124 14.17 -10.46 17.10
C PRO A 124 14.70 -11.30 15.93
N GLU A 125 14.15 -12.50 15.68
CA GLU A 125 14.51 -13.35 14.55
C GLU A 125 13.81 -12.95 13.24
N TYR A 126 12.81 -12.07 13.31
CA TYR A 126 12.11 -11.61 12.11
C TYR A 126 12.93 -10.55 11.39
N THR A 127 12.95 -10.65 10.06
CA THR A 127 13.71 -9.75 9.20
C THR A 127 12.78 -8.82 8.45
N TYR A 128 13.15 -7.54 8.40
CA TYR A 128 12.42 -6.50 7.68
C TYR A 128 13.27 -5.92 6.55
N GLN A 129 12.72 -5.92 5.34
CA GLN A 129 13.30 -5.41 4.11
C GLN A 129 12.37 -4.33 3.51
N PRO A 130 12.77 -3.05 3.53
CA PRO A 130 11.88 -1.93 3.21
C PRO A 130 11.49 -1.81 1.73
N ILE A 131 12.22 -2.46 0.83
CA ILE A 131 12.07 -2.34 -0.64
C ILE A 131 11.43 -3.60 -1.24
N ASN A 132 11.71 -4.77 -0.66
CA ASN A 132 11.25 -6.03 -1.23
C ASN A 132 9.76 -6.25 -0.97
N HIS A 133 9.17 -7.16 -1.74
CA HIS A 133 7.77 -7.53 -1.67
C HIS A 133 7.56 -8.90 -2.35
N ALA A 134 6.34 -9.44 -2.27
CA ALA A 134 5.99 -10.68 -2.94
C ALA A 134 6.06 -10.57 -4.47
N SER A 135 6.52 -11.62 -5.11
CA SER A 135 6.67 -11.74 -6.57
C SER A 135 5.35 -12.01 -7.29
N TYR A 136 5.37 -11.90 -8.62
CA TYR A 136 4.26 -12.31 -9.49
C TYR A 136 3.87 -13.78 -9.28
N GLU A 137 4.89 -14.64 -9.17
CA GLU A 137 4.74 -16.06 -8.96
C GLU A 137 4.03 -16.33 -7.64
N GLU A 138 4.49 -15.73 -6.54
CA GLU A 138 3.88 -15.90 -5.21
C GLU A 138 2.44 -15.39 -5.16
N PHE A 139 2.14 -14.25 -5.81
CA PHE A 139 0.78 -13.72 -5.87
C PHE A 139 -0.18 -14.63 -6.65
N THR A 140 0.27 -15.15 -7.81
CA THR A 140 -0.57 -16.00 -8.66
C THR A 140 -0.61 -17.47 -8.22
N GLU A 141 0.38 -17.94 -7.46
CA GLU A 141 0.40 -19.27 -6.83
C GLU A 141 -0.73 -19.42 -5.80
N SER A 142 -1.28 -18.31 -5.28
CA SER A 142 -2.49 -18.34 -4.46
C SER A 142 -3.68 -19.04 -5.12
N GLY A 143 -3.71 -19.14 -6.46
CA GLY A 143 -4.80 -19.78 -7.20
C GLY A 143 -6.13 -19.01 -7.18
N LEU A 144 -6.20 -17.91 -6.42
CA LEU A 144 -7.38 -17.07 -6.29
C LEU A 144 -7.50 -16.10 -7.47
N PHE A 145 -6.40 -15.46 -7.84
CA PHE A 145 -6.34 -14.53 -8.96
C PHE A 145 -6.02 -15.28 -10.26
N SER A 146 -6.79 -14.99 -11.30
CA SER A 146 -6.53 -15.50 -12.65
C SER A 146 -5.14 -15.10 -13.13
N LYS A 147 -4.44 -15.97 -13.85
CA LYS A 147 -3.12 -15.66 -14.40
C LYS A 147 -3.27 -14.69 -15.57
N LYS A 148 -2.95 -13.43 -15.34
CA LYS A 148 -2.91 -12.36 -16.34
C LYS A 148 -1.58 -11.61 -16.28
N SER A 149 -1.33 -10.69 -17.20
CA SER A 149 -0.16 -9.83 -17.19
C SER A 149 -0.29 -8.75 -16.13
N TYR A 150 0.05 -9.09 -14.88
CA TYR A 150 0.04 -8.15 -13.76
C TYR A 150 1.38 -7.43 -13.64
N VAL A 151 1.33 -6.16 -13.28
CA VAL A 151 2.46 -5.41 -12.76
C VAL A 151 2.32 -5.38 -11.24
N ILE A 152 3.24 -6.04 -10.55
CA ILE A 152 3.30 -6.07 -9.08
C ILE A 152 4.37 -5.09 -8.62
N ASN A 153 3.94 -4.13 -7.81
CA ASN A 153 4.82 -3.27 -7.03
C ASN A 153 4.49 -3.48 -5.55
N GLY A 154 5.45 -3.20 -4.68
CA GLY A 154 5.24 -3.29 -3.24
C GLY A 154 6.46 -2.84 -2.48
N ASN A 155 6.38 -2.96 -1.16
CA ASN A 155 7.41 -2.59 -0.21
C ASN A 155 7.18 -3.33 1.12
N ASP A 156 8.07 -3.03 2.07
CA ASP A 156 7.86 -3.37 3.49
C ASP A 156 7.71 -4.86 3.79
N GLN A 157 8.48 -5.69 3.11
CA GLN A 157 8.54 -7.12 3.37
C GLN A 157 9.09 -7.43 4.77
N VAL A 158 8.30 -8.16 5.55
CA VAL A 158 8.66 -8.82 6.79
C VAL A 158 8.59 -10.32 6.57
N TYR A 159 9.66 -11.04 6.91
CA TYR A 159 9.66 -12.50 6.86
C TYR A 159 10.37 -13.10 8.06
N GLY A 160 10.06 -14.35 8.34
CA GLY A 160 10.62 -15.06 9.46
C GLY A 160 10.04 -16.46 9.59
N LYS A 161 10.37 -17.10 10.70
CA LYS A 161 9.88 -18.43 11.03
C LYS A 161 9.13 -18.38 12.36
N MET A 162 7.91 -18.90 12.38
CA MET A 162 7.10 -19.04 13.59
C MET A 162 6.86 -20.52 13.84
N GLY A 163 7.62 -21.10 14.78
CA GLY A 163 7.66 -22.54 14.98
C GLY A 163 8.24 -23.26 13.75
N GLU A 164 7.39 -23.94 12.98
CA GLU A 164 7.76 -24.65 11.75
C GLU A 164 7.26 -23.95 10.47
N MET A 165 6.44 -22.91 10.63
CA MET A 165 5.88 -22.16 9.52
C MET A 165 6.82 -21.03 9.13
N ASN A 166 7.22 -20.99 7.87
CA ASN A 166 7.87 -19.80 7.30
C ASN A 166 6.78 -18.82 6.89
N PHE A 167 6.97 -17.53 7.11
CA PHE A 167 6.00 -16.54 6.67
C PHE A 167 6.67 -15.36 6.00
N GLN A 168 5.87 -14.67 5.20
CA GLN A 168 6.15 -13.42 4.56
C GLN A 168 4.91 -12.53 4.65
N PHE A 169 5.13 -11.25 4.90
CA PHE A 169 4.12 -10.21 4.94
C PHE A 169 4.68 -8.99 4.21
N CYS A 170 3.94 -8.37 3.31
CA CYS A 170 4.36 -7.14 2.63
C CYS A 170 3.15 -6.34 2.15
N ASP A 171 3.34 -5.07 1.86
CA ASP A 171 2.32 -4.27 1.17
C ASP A 171 2.50 -4.41 -0.35
N LEU A 172 1.40 -4.62 -1.06
CA LEU A 172 1.37 -4.83 -2.51
C LEU A 172 0.37 -3.91 -3.18
N THR A 173 0.74 -3.45 -4.38
CA THR A 173 -0.15 -2.88 -5.37
C THR A 173 0.00 -3.65 -6.67
N VAL A 174 -1.06 -4.38 -7.03
CA VAL A 174 -1.14 -5.20 -8.22
C VAL A 174 -2.05 -4.50 -9.21
N THR A 175 -1.52 -4.26 -10.41
CA THR A 175 -2.25 -3.59 -11.49
C THR A 175 -2.25 -4.41 -12.75
N HIS A 176 -3.28 -4.23 -13.57
CA HIS A 176 -3.40 -4.88 -14.86
C HIS A 176 -3.65 -3.82 -15.95
N MET A 177 -2.86 -3.85 -17.01
CA MET A 177 -3.11 -3.02 -18.18
C MET A 177 -4.02 -3.77 -19.16
N PRO A 178 -5.19 -3.22 -19.54
CA PRO A 178 -6.01 -3.83 -20.58
C PRO A 178 -5.29 -3.80 -21.93
N VAL A 179 -5.45 -4.87 -22.73
CA VAL A 179 -4.81 -5.02 -24.05
C VAL A 179 -5.24 -3.91 -25.02
N LEU A 180 -6.46 -3.40 -24.88
CA LEU A 180 -6.99 -2.26 -25.62
C LEU A 180 -7.20 -1.11 -24.64
N THR A 181 -6.31 -0.12 -24.66
CA THR A 181 -6.52 1.13 -23.94
C THR A 181 -7.26 2.11 -24.84
N LEU A 182 -8.45 2.53 -24.44
CA LEU A 182 -9.02 3.77 -24.97
C LEU A 182 -8.09 4.91 -24.53
N ARG A 183 -7.81 5.87 -25.42
CA ARG A 183 -6.86 6.97 -25.17
C ARG A 183 -7.13 7.59 -23.79
N GLY A 184 -6.15 7.47 -22.88
CA GLY A 184 -6.18 8.07 -21.54
C GLY A 184 -6.68 7.18 -20.41
N GLN A 185 -7.02 5.91 -20.66
CA GLN A 185 -7.36 4.98 -19.57
C GLN A 185 -6.10 4.45 -18.88
N GLY A 186 -6.03 4.63 -17.55
CA GLY A 186 -4.96 4.11 -16.70
C GLY A 186 -5.10 2.61 -16.40
N PRO A 187 -4.12 2.01 -15.72
CA PRO A 187 -4.18 0.59 -15.35
C PRO A 187 -5.29 0.31 -14.31
N ASP A 188 -5.91 -0.86 -14.41
CA ASP A 188 -6.89 -1.33 -13.43
C ASP A 188 -6.17 -1.80 -12.16
N ILE A 189 -6.67 -1.39 -10.99
CA ILE A 189 -6.16 -1.88 -9.70
C ILE A 189 -6.83 -3.21 -9.39
N VAL A 190 -6.02 -4.27 -9.34
CA VAL A 190 -6.47 -5.65 -9.06
C VAL A 190 -6.48 -5.91 -7.56
N PHE A 191 -5.44 -5.45 -6.87
CA PHE A 191 -5.28 -5.59 -5.43
C PHE A 191 -4.41 -4.44 -4.92
N SER A 192 -4.77 -3.85 -3.79
CA SER A 192 -3.94 -2.85 -3.12
C SER A 192 -4.11 -2.96 -1.61
N GLY A 193 -3.04 -3.27 -0.90
CA GLY A 193 -3.00 -3.42 0.56
C GLY A 193 -2.03 -4.51 1.01
N SER A 194 -2.21 -5.00 2.24
CA SER A 194 -1.30 -5.96 2.85
C SER A 194 -1.53 -7.40 2.37
N TYR A 195 -0.43 -8.11 2.11
CA TYR A 195 -0.42 -9.49 1.60
C TYR A 195 0.46 -10.38 2.48
N PHE A 196 -0.12 -11.47 2.98
CA PHE A 196 0.51 -12.44 3.85
C PHE A 196 0.58 -13.82 3.21
N ILE A 197 1.73 -14.48 3.36
CA ILE A 197 1.97 -15.85 2.93
C ILE A 197 2.52 -16.62 4.12
N GLY A 198 1.82 -17.66 4.55
CA GLY A 198 2.31 -18.61 5.54
C GLY A 198 2.54 -19.97 4.89
N GLN A 199 3.76 -20.50 4.96
CA GLN A 199 4.13 -21.80 4.39
C GLN A 199 4.37 -22.83 5.50
N PHE A 200 3.65 -23.95 5.43
CA PHE A 200 3.69 -25.04 6.39
C PHE A 200 4.51 -26.23 5.87
N PRO A 201 5.00 -27.12 6.74
CA PRO A 201 5.69 -28.35 6.34
C PRO A 201 4.75 -29.42 5.77
N ARG A 202 3.43 -29.26 5.95
CA ARG A 202 2.38 -30.17 5.49
C ARG A 202 1.45 -29.47 4.51
N TYR A 203 0.70 -30.27 3.75
CA TYR A 203 -0.19 -29.80 2.69
C TYR A 203 -1.64 -29.79 3.15
N PHE A 204 -2.44 -28.86 2.62
CA PHE A 204 -3.89 -28.91 2.72
C PHE A 204 -4.43 -30.01 1.79
N SER A 205 -5.44 -30.76 2.23
CA SER A 205 -6.06 -31.84 1.45
C SER A 205 -6.71 -31.36 0.15
N THR A 206 -7.27 -30.14 0.17
CA THR A 206 -7.96 -29.53 -0.96
C THR A 206 -7.77 -28.01 -0.96
N PRO A 207 -7.76 -27.36 -2.13
CA PRO A 207 -7.81 -25.91 -2.22
C PRO A 207 -9.11 -25.34 -1.63
N VAL A 208 -9.00 -24.37 -0.73
CA VAL A 208 -10.16 -23.63 -0.19
C VAL A 208 -9.94 -22.13 -0.39
N TYR A 209 -10.92 -21.46 -0.97
CA TYR A 209 -10.87 -20.04 -1.28
C TYR A 209 -11.99 -19.31 -0.54
N ILE A 210 -11.68 -18.20 0.10
CA ILE A 210 -12.62 -17.34 0.83
C ILE A 210 -12.50 -15.93 0.30
N ILE A 211 -13.63 -15.36 -0.13
CA ILE A 211 -13.69 -14.01 -0.68
C ILE A 211 -14.72 -13.22 0.09
N SER A 212 -14.34 -12.05 0.60
CA SER A 212 -15.27 -11.08 1.17
C SER A 212 -16.34 -10.70 0.15
N ARG A 213 -17.60 -10.71 0.57
CA ARG A 213 -18.68 -10.07 -0.19
C ARG A 213 -18.51 -8.55 -0.08
N ASN A 214 -19.01 -7.81 -1.07
CA ASN A 214 -18.96 -6.36 -1.07
C ASN A 214 -19.66 -5.82 0.20
N THR A 215 -19.00 -4.91 0.91
CA THR A 215 -19.58 -4.19 2.05
C THR A 215 -20.27 -2.92 1.54
N THR A 216 -21.34 -2.50 2.22
CA THR A 216 -22.15 -1.31 1.86
C THR A 216 -21.34 -0.01 1.76
N THR A 217 -20.19 0.07 2.44
CA THR A 217 -19.28 1.23 2.44
C THR A 217 -18.51 1.41 1.12
N GLU A 218 -18.37 0.36 0.31
CA GLU A 218 -17.67 0.44 -0.98
C GLU A 218 -18.42 1.26 -2.03
N ASN A 219 -19.75 1.26 -2.00
CA ASN A 219 -20.56 2.05 -2.93
C ASN A 219 -20.35 3.57 -2.76
N LEU A 220 -19.77 4.01 -1.63
CA LEU A 220 -19.59 5.42 -1.31
C LEU A 220 -18.15 5.92 -1.56
N PHE A 221 -17.15 5.04 -1.52
CA PHE A 221 -15.73 5.45 -1.57
C PHE A 221 -14.89 4.78 -2.68
N SER A 222 -15.42 3.78 -3.40
CA SER A 222 -14.75 3.17 -4.55
C SER A 222 -15.36 3.66 -5.87
N SER A 223 -14.87 4.78 -6.39
CA SER A 223 -15.24 5.30 -7.72
C SER A 223 -14.52 4.59 -8.88
N THR A 224 -13.86 3.46 -8.61
CA THR A 224 -13.13 2.66 -9.61
C THR A 224 -13.77 1.28 -9.73
N HIS A 225 -14.45 1.07 -10.86
CA HIS A 225 -15.08 -0.19 -11.24
C HIS A 225 -14.09 -1.36 -11.19
N SER A 226 -14.09 -2.13 -10.11
CA SER A 226 -13.41 -3.43 -10.01
C SER A 226 -14.43 -4.55 -9.87
N ASP A 227 -15.42 -4.56 -10.77
CA ASP A 227 -16.35 -5.69 -10.86
C ASP A 227 -15.62 -6.90 -11.47
N SER A 228 -15.22 -7.83 -10.59
CA SER A 228 -15.23 -9.29 -10.79
C SER A 228 -14.33 -9.95 -11.86
N GLY A 229 -13.62 -9.21 -12.72
CA GLY A 229 -12.89 -9.79 -13.86
C GLY A 229 -11.54 -10.47 -13.56
N PHE A 230 -11.02 -10.38 -12.33
CA PHE A 230 -9.70 -10.91 -11.95
C PHE A 230 -9.75 -12.21 -11.14
N ILE A 231 -10.90 -12.51 -10.54
CA ILE A 231 -11.15 -13.76 -9.82
C ILE A 231 -12.20 -14.56 -10.60
N GLU A 232 -11.75 -15.61 -11.26
CA GLU A 232 -12.61 -16.48 -12.05
C GLU A 232 -13.27 -17.52 -11.14
N THR A 233 -14.34 -17.13 -10.46
CA THR A 233 -15.00 -17.98 -9.44
C THR A 233 -15.41 -19.36 -9.95
N TRP A 234 -15.69 -19.52 -11.25
CA TRP A 234 -15.98 -20.82 -11.87
C TRP A 234 -14.79 -21.80 -11.84
N ASN A 235 -13.56 -21.30 -11.76
CA ASN A 235 -12.33 -22.10 -11.66
C ASN A 235 -11.95 -22.46 -10.21
N LEU A 236 -12.65 -21.90 -9.21
CA LEU A 236 -12.35 -22.12 -7.79
C LEU A 236 -13.04 -23.37 -7.19
N GLY A 237 -13.92 -24.02 -7.96
CA GLY A 237 -14.69 -25.18 -7.52
C GLY A 237 -16.13 -24.84 -7.15
N LYS A 238 -16.76 -25.71 -6.37
CA LYS A 238 -18.16 -25.55 -5.95
C LYS A 238 -18.25 -24.58 -4.77
N LYS A 239 -19.36 -23.85 -4.71
CA LYS A 239 -19.68 -22.99 -3.55
C LYS A 239 -19.93 -23.87 -2.32
N VAL A 240 -19.23 -23.57 -1.23
CA VAL A 240 -19.39 -24.22 0.08
C VAL A 240 -20.21 -23.30 0.98
N LEU A 241 -21.11 -23.88 1.77
CA LEU A 241 -21.82 -23.19 2.84
C LEU A 241 -21.34 -23.74 4.19
N PRO A 242 -20.43 -23.02 4.88
CA PRO A 242 -20.08 -23.30 6.26
C PRO A 242 -21.27 -23.28 7.23
N ALA A 243 -21.09 -23.86 8.40
CA ALA A 243 -22.14 -23.97 9.42
C ALA A 243 -22.59 -22.61 10.00
N ASP A 244 -21.70 -21.61 10.04
CA ASP A 244 -22.03 -20.28 10.56
C ASP A 244 -22.76 -19.42 9.52
N SER A 245 -24.04 -19.14 9.79
CA SER A 245 -24.87 -18.28 8.95
C SER A 245 -24.38 -16.84 8.87
N ASN A 246 -23.72 -16.30 9.90
CA ASN A 246 -23.17 -14.96 9.88
C ASN A 246 -21.94 -14.89 8.96
N PHE A 247 -21.06 -15.91 9.02
CA PHE A 247 -19.95 -16.04 8.09
C PHE A 247 -20.42 -16.04 6.62
N ASN A 248 -21.49 -16.77 6.33
CA ASN A 248 -22.06 -16.87 4.98
C ASN A 248 -22.64 -15.55 4.44
N LYS A 249 -22.99 -14.60 5.31
CA LYS A 249 -23.46 -13.25 4.91
C LYS A 249 -22.30 -12.37 4.48
N SER A 250 -21.13 -12.52 5.10
CA SER A 250 -19.95 -11.70 4.86
C SER A 250 -19.00 -12.29 3.83
N PHE A 251 -19.01 -13.61 3.64
CA PHE A 251 -18.05 -14.31 2.78
C PHE A 251 -18.70 -15.24 1.75
N MET A 252 -17.93 -15.54 0.71
CA MET A 252 -18.18 -16.62 -0.25
C MET A 252 -17.02 -17.61 -0.16
N VAL A 253 -17.35 -18.90 -0.05
CA VAL A 253 -16.36 -19.98 0.04
C VAL A 253 -16.47 -20.88 -1.18
N TYR A 254 -15.33 -21.25 -1.76
CA TYR A 254 -15.21 -22.16 -2.88
C TYR A 254 -14.17 -23.25 -2.58
N SER A 255 -14.47 -24.48 -3.00
CA SER A 255 -13.56 -25.63 -2.90
C SER A 255 -13.97 -26.71 -3.89
N GLN A 256 -13.03 -27.58 -4.27
CA GLN A 256 -13.35 -28.79 -5.03
C GLN A 256 -14.00 -29.86 -4.14
N ASP A 257 -13.61 -29.92 -2.87
CA ASP A 257 -14.18 -30.82 -1.86
C ASP A 257 -14.87 -29.99 -0.77
N THR A 258 -16.20 -30.09 -0.72
CA THR A 258 -17.02 -29.34 0.23
C THR A 258 -16.89 -29.83 1.66
N THR A 259 -16.65 -31.14 1.85
CA THR A 259 -16.56 -31.75 3.18
C THR A 259 -15.25 -31.36 3.85
N GLU A 260 -14.14 -31.49 3.14
CA GLU A 260 -12.82 -31.05 3.63
C GLU A 260 -12.80 -29.54 3.90
N ALA A 261 -13.44 -28.73 3.05
CA ALA A 261 -13.54 -27.29 3.28
C ALA A 261 -14.34 -26.94 4.55
N GLN A 262 -15.41 -27.67 4.86
CA GLN A 262 -16.17 -27.48 6.10
C GLN A 262 -15.36 -27.90 7.34
N GLN A 263 -14.52 -28.93 7.24
CA GLN A 263 -13.62 -29.33 8.32
C GLN A 263 -12.51 -28.30 8.56
N LEU A 264 -11.99 -27.70 7.49
CA LEU A 264 -11.02 -26.60 7.58
C LEU A 264 -11.63 -25.37 8.26
N LEU A 265 -12.86 -25.01 7.89
CA LEU A 265 -13.58 -23.85 8.39
C LEU A 265 -14.25 -24.13 9.75
N THR A 266 -13.41 -24.37 10.76
CA THR A 266 -13.87 -24.51 12.14
C THR A 266 -14.51 -23.21 12.65
N PRO A 267 -15.40 -23.27 13.66
CA PRO A 267 -16.00 -22.07 14.26
C PRO A 267 -14.96 -21.02 14.69
N ALA A 268 -13.87 -21.47 15.32
CA ALA A 268 -12.79 -20.59 15.76
C ALA A 268 -12.08 -19.88 14.60
N LEU A 269 -11.82 -20.58 13.49
CA LEU A 269 -11.20 -19.97 12.30
C LEU A 269 -12.14 -18.96 11.65
N MET A 270 -13.43 -19.29 11.53
CA MET A 270 -14.43 -18.38 10.97
C MET A 270 -14.57 -17.10 11.78
N GLU A 271 -14.60 -17.21 13.11
CA GLU A 271 -14.65 -16.06 14.03
C GLU A 271 -13.44 -15.14 13.87
N LYS A 272 -12.23 -15.71 13.75
CA LYS A 272 -11.00 -14.93 13.53
C LYS A 272 -10.99 -14.22 12.17
N ILE A 273 -11.48 -14.87 11.12
CA ILE A 273 -11.59 -14.25 9.80
C ILE A 273 -12.61 -13.11 9.82
N GLN A 274 -13.75 -13.27 10.50
CA GLN A 274 -14.73 -12.20 10.70
C GLN A 274 -14.12 -11.03 11.48
N ALA A 275 -13.46 -11.29 12.60
CA ALA A 275 -12.79 -10.26 13.40
C ALA A 275 -11.72 -9.49 12.60
N LEU A 276 -10.98 -10.19 11.73
CA LEU A 276 -10.01 -9.55 10.83
C LEU A 276 -10.70 -8.61 9.82
N GLN A 277 -11.82 -9.02 9.24
CA GLN A 277 -12.58 -8.19 8.30
C GLN A 277 -13.23 -6.99 9.00
N GLU A 278 -13.84 -7.20 10.16
CA GLU A 278 -14.48 -6.14 10.96
C GLU A 278 -13.46 -5.11 11.44
N ARG A 279 -12.24 -5.51 11.79
CA ARG A 279 -11.21 -4.54 12.16
C ARG A 279 -10.65 -3.80 10.95
N SER A 280 -10.26 -4.53 9.90
CA SER A 280 -9.61 -3.92 8.73
C SER A 280 -10.58 -3.08 7.89
N GLN A 281 -11.89 -3.30 8.03
CA GLN A 281 -12.94 -2.66 7.23
C GLN A 281 -12.68 -2.78 5.72
N ALA A 282 -12.04 -3.88 5.32
CA ALA A 282 -11.53 -4.09 3.97
C ALA A 282 -11.89 -5.47 3.41
N LYS A 283 -11.81 -5.59 2.08
CA LYS A 283 -12.01 -6.88 1.40
C LYS A 283 -10.89 -7.85 1.77
N LEU A 284 -11.29 -9.01 2.27
CA LEU A 284 -10.39 -10.13 2.49
C LEU A 284 -10.42 -11.11 1.32
N PHE A 285 -9.22 -11.56 0.95
CA PHE A 285 -8.95 -12.58 -0.04
C PHE A 285 -8.10 -13.66 0.63
N ILE A 286 -8.67 -14.82 0.92
CA ILE A 286 -7.96 -15.92 1.59
C ILE A 286 -7.92 -17.13 0.68
N SER A 287 -6.74 -17.74 0.56
CA SER A 287 -6.55 -18.99 -0.15
C SER A 287 -5.74 -19.96 0.68
N PHE A 288 -6.25 -21.16 0.84
CA PHE A 288 -5.53 -22.32 1.33
C PHE A 288 -5.17 -23.16 0.13
N TYR A 289 -3.91 -23.13 -0.27
CA TYR A 289 -3.46 -23.77 -1.50
C TYR A 289 -2.12 -24.46 -1.29
N ASN A 290 -2.05 -25.74 -1.64
CA ASN A 290 -0.86 -26.57 -1.45
C ASN A 290 -0.42 -26.62 0.03
N ASN A 291 0.77 -26.15 0.38
CA ASN A 291 1.23 -26.00 1.77
C ASN A 291 1.25 -24.55 2.24
N ARG A 292 0.49 -23.67 1.58
CA ARG A 292 0.51 -22.23 1.85
C ARG A 292 -0.88 -21.68 2.14
N ILE A 293 -0.93 -20.79 3.10
CA ILE A 293 -2.05 -19.86 3.26
C ILE A 293 -1.64 -18.50 2.66
N TYR A 294 -2.54 -17.93 1.89
CA TYR A 294 -2.43 -16.58 1.35
C TYR A 294 -3.57 -15.75 1.95
N VAL A 295 -3.26 -14.57 2.48
CA VAL A 295 -4.25 -13.62 2.98
C VAL A 295 -3.95 -12.24 2.42
N GLY A 296 -4.84 -11.72 1.59
CA GLY A 296 -4.83 -10.34 1.10
C GLY A 296 -5.88 -9.52 1.82
N ILE A 297 -5.48 -8.37 2.37
CA ILE A 297 -6.36 -7.38 3.00
C ILE A 297 -6.34 -6.13 2.10
N SER A 298 -7.38 -5.93 1.31
CA SER A 298 -7.41 -4.88 0.29
C SER A 298 -7.93 -3.55 0.83
N HIS A 299 -7.22 -2.97 1.80
CA HIS A 299 -7.57 -1.68 2.41
C HIS A 299 -7.09 -0.46 1.58
N GLY A 300 -6.26 -0.67 0.55
CA GLY A 300 -5.73 0.41 -0.31
C GLY A 300 -4.80 1.39 0.42
N LEU A 301 -4.29 0.99 1.59
CA LEU A 301 -3.33 1.78 2.35
C LEU A 301 -1.95 1.16 2.20
N ASP A 302 -0.95 2.02 2.37
CA ASP A 302 0.43 1.64 2.58
C ASP A 302 0.77 2.13 3.99
N TYR A 303 0.91 1.20 4.94
CA TYR A 303 0.96 1.55 6.36
C TYR A 303 2.25 2.30 6.72
N PHE A 304 3.33 2.09 5.96
CA PHE A 304 4.64 2.64 6.30
C PHE A 304 5.15 3.71 5.32
N GLU A 305 4.38 4.02 4.27
CA GLU A 305 4.60 5.23 3.47
C GLU A 305 4.02 6.47 4.15
N ILE A 306 4.85 7.06 5.00
CA ILE A 306 4.57 8.35 5.61
C ILE A 306 4.72 9.49 4.60
N SER A 307 3.85 10.50 4.72
CA SER A 307 3.92 11.72 3.92
C SER A 307 4.34 12.91 4.77
N LEU A 308 4.98 13.91 4.16
CA LEU A 308 5.27 15.18 4.85
C LEU A 308 4.02 15.92 5.31
N ASN A 309 2.83 15.54 4.83
CA ASN A 309 1.58 16.22 5.12
C ASN A 309 0.79 15.61 6.28
N LYS A 310 1.09 14.37 6.66
CA LYS A 310 0.46 13.66 7.79
C LYS A 310 1.40 13.68 9.00
N SER A 311 0.88 14.03 10.17
CA SER A 311 1.67 14.04 11.42
C SER A 311 1.95 12.61 11.90
N LEU A 312 3.12 12.38 12.52
CA LEU A 312 3.40 11.12 13.23
C LEU A 312 2.88 11.12 14.68
N SER A 313 2.22 12.20 15.11
CA SER A 313 1.62 12.28 16.46
C SER A 313 0.51 11.26 16.67
N ASP A 314 -0.19 10.87 15.60
CA ASP A 314 -1.20 9.84 15.66
C ASP A 314 -0.56 8.46 15.52
N ARG A 315 -0.52 7.73 16.65
CA ARG A 315 0.04 6.38 16.74
C ARG A 315 -0.94 5.30 16.27
N GLN A 316 -2.15 5.65 15.84
CA GLN A 316 -3.17 4.70 15.44
C GLN A 316 -2.69 3.82 14.28
N MET A 317 -2.03 4.41 13.28
CA MET A 317 -1.41 3.67 12.17
C MET A 317 -0.49 2.53 12.65
N LEU A 318 0.37 2.79 13.64
CA LEU A 318 1.31 1.78 14.16
C LEU A 318 0.56 0.66 14.90
N LYS A 319 -0.53 1.01 15.59
CA LYS A 319 -1.39 0.05 16.28
C LYS A 319 -2.17 -0.81 15.30
N ASP A 320 -2.74 -0.21 14.25
CA ASP A 320 -3.52 -0.91 13.23
C ASP A 320 -2.62 -1.92 12.51
N TYR A 321 -1.43 -1.48 12.09
CA TYR A 321 -0.42 -2.38 11.54
C TYR A 321 -0.07 -3.54 12.49
N TYR A 322 0.23 -3.22 13.76
CA TYR A 322 0.58 -4.24 14.75
C TYR A 322 -0.56 -5.25 14.92
N LEU A 323 -1.79 -4.80 15.03
CA LEU A 323 -2.96 -5.66 15.22
C LEU A 323 -3.24 -6.52 13.98
N ASP A 324 -3.11 -5.96 12.79
CA ASP A 324 -3.25 -6.71 11.52
C ASP A 324 -2.20 -7.80 11.39
N PHE A 325 -0.93 -7.44 11.57
CA PHE A 325 0.16 -8.41 11.50
C PHE A 325 0.03 -9.50 12.57
N MET A 326 -0.30 -9.13 13.82
CA MET A 326 -0.50 -10.10 14.90
C MET A 326 -1.70 -11.02 14.67
N SER A 327 -2.81 -10.52 14.12
CA SER A 327 -3.96 -11.38 13.79
C SER A 327 -3.65 -12.36 12.68
N LEU A 328 -2.86 -11.97 11.68
CA LEU A 328 -2.43 -12.88 10.62
C LEU A 328 -1.54 -14.00 11.17
N LEU A 329 -0.60 -13.66 12.07
CA LEU A 329 0.20 -14.66 12.78
C LEU A 329 -0.67 -15.58 13.62
N GLN A 330 -1.64 -15.05 14.38
CA GLN A 330 -2.54 -15.85 15.20
C GLN A 330 -3.43 -16.77 14.36
N LEU A 331 -3.95 -16.29 13.24
CA LEU A 331 -4.73 -17.09 12.31
C LEU A 331 -3.89 -18.26 11.78
N ALA A 332 -2.62 -18.02 11.45
CA ALA A 332 -1.73 -19.04 10.94
C ALA A 332 -1.28 -20.05 12.01
N GLU A 333 -1.06 -19.60 13.26
CA GLU A 333 -0.76 -20.47 14.41
C GLU A 333 -1.90 -21.46 14.70
N ASP A 334 -3.15 -21.00 14.66
CA ASP A 334 -4.32 -21.85 14.92
C ASP A 334 -4.45 -23.00 13.91
N LEU A 335 -4.18 -22.73 12.63
CA LEU A 335 -4.21 -23.75 11.59
C LEU A 335 -3.23 -24.88 11.89
N LYS A 336 -2.04 -24.55 12.40
CA LYS A 336 -1.05 -25.54 12.80
C LYS A 336 -1.57 -26.48 13.89
N GLN A 337 -2.41 -25.99 14.80
CA GLN A 337 -2.97 -26.79 15.89
C GLN A 337 -4.06 -27.76 15.43
N ASN A 338 -4.70 -27.49 14.29
CA ASN A 338 -5.73 -28.37 13.74
C ASN A 338 -5.09 -29.53 12.95
N VAL A 339 -4.96 -30.71 13.55
CA VAL A 339 -4.24 -31.83 12.92
C VAL A 339 -5.01 -32.44 11.73
N SER A 340 -6.35 -32.33 11.71
CA SER A 340 -7.20 -33.04 10.74
C SER A 340 -7.16 -32.46 9.32
N ILE A 341 -6.64 -31.25 9.15
CA ILE A 341 -6.65 -30.53 7.86
C ILE A 341 -5.37 -30.77 7.03
N TRP A 342 -4.42 -31.52 7.58
CA TRP A 342 -3.08 -31.70 7.01
C TRP A 342 -2.87 -33.09 6.42
N THR A 343 -2.28 -33.13 5.22
CA THR A 343 -1.81 -34.33 4.54
C THR A 343 -0.31 -34.27 4.25
N THR A 344 0.31 -35.43 4.04
CA THR A 344 1.74 -35.58 3.71
C THR A 344 2.01 -35.50 2.21
N THR A 345 0.98 -35.65 1.37
CA THR A 345 1.10 -35.63 -0.09
C THR A 345 0.54 -34.33 -0.67
N ALA A 346 1.33 -33.66 -1.51
CA ALA A 346 0.86 -32.51 -2.26
C ALA A 346 -0.26 -32.91 -3.23
N PHE A 347 -1.31 -32.10 -3.33
CA PHE A 347 -2.35 -32.28 -4.33
C PHE A 347 -1.78 -31.93 -5.73
N SER A 348 -1.88 -32.86 -6.67
CA SER A 348 -1.56 -32.62 -8.09
C SER A 348 -2.82 -32.14 -8.80
N ARG A 349 -2.74 -30.98 -9.48
CA ARG A 349 -3.78 -30.61 -10.46
C ARG A 349 -3.74 -31.66 -11.58
N SER A 350 -4.88 -32.27 -11.88
CA SER A 350 -5.12 -33.02 -13.12
C SER A 350 -5.40 -32.07 -14.26
#